data_AF-A0A2W7BPR6-F1
#
_entry.id   AF-A0A2W7BPR6-F1
#
_cell.length_a   1.000
_cell.length_b   1.000
_cell.length_c   1.000
_cell.angle_alpha   90.00
_cell.angle_beta   90.00
_cell.angle_gamma   90.00
#
_symmetry.space_group_name_H-M   'P 1'
#
loop_
_entity.id
_entity.type
_entity.pdbx_description
1 polymer ?
#
loop_
_entity_poly.entity_id
_entity_poly.type
_entity_poly.pdbx_seq_one_letter_code
_entity_poly.pdbx_strand_id
1 'polypeptide(L)'
;MWSVIKSAGMGLRTVAQQWRWWQAGLVALSGVLMALALPPWSLWPVAWVGLVPLWWVVLVTPLVPLAATYGLLWGLVYYGMSLAWITHLHPLMWMGVPWG
;
A
#
# COMPACT_ATOMS: atom_id res chain seq x y z
N MET A 1 6.68 32.15 3.85
CA MET A 1 5.59 31.19 4.16
C MET A 1 4.63 30.96 2.99
N TRP A 2 4.21 31.99 2.24
CA TRP A 2 3.26 31.86 1.12
C TRP A 2 3.77 31.12 -0.14
N SER A 3 5.09 31.13 -0.42
CA SER A 3 5.64 30.47 -1.62
C SER A 3 5.65 28.94 -1.55
N VAL A 4 5.85 28.37 -0.35
CA VAL A 4 5.89 26.91 -0.10
C VAL A 4 4.53 26.26 -0.32
N ILE A 5 3.45 26.97 0.00
CA ILE A 5 2.07 26.47 -0.16
C ILE A 5 1.71 26.34 -1.65
N LYS A 6 2.15 27.29 -2.48
CA LYS A 6 1.91 27.25 -3.93
C LYS A 6 2.71 26.13 -4.63
N SER A 7 3.95 25.89 -4.21
CA SER A 7 4.76 24.79 -4.74
C SER A 7 4.20 23.42 -4.32
N ALA A 8 3.69 23.28 -3.10
CA ALA A 8 2.99 22.07 -2.66
C ALA A 8 1.73 21.79 -3.51
N GLY A 9 0.93 22.83 -3.79
CA GLY A 9 -0.26 22.72 -4.65
C GLY A 9 0.04 22.33 -6.11
N MET A 10 1.18 22.77 -6.66
CA MET A 10 1.64 22.32 -7.97
C MET A 10 2.09 20.86 -7.97
N GLY A 11 2.78 20.41 -6.91
CA GLY A 11 3.20 19.01 -6.77
C GLY A 11 2.04 18.02 -6.70
N LEU A 12 0.94 18.38 -6.02
CA LEU A 12 -0.26 17.53 -5.97
C LEU A 12 -0.95 17.40 -7.33
N ARG A 13 -0.94 18.48 -8.12
CA ARG A 13 -1.50 18.48 -9.49
C ARG A 13 -0.70 17.62 -10.45
N THR A 14 0.63 17.64 -10.34
CA THR A 14 1.49 16.79 -11.18
C THR A 14 1.36 15.31 -10.81
N VAL A 15 1.21 14.98 -9.52
CA VAL A 15 0.90 13.62 -9.04
C VAL A 15 -0.44 13.14 -9.60
N ALA A 16 -1.50 13.96 -9.49
CA ALA A 16 -2.83 13.59 -10.01
C ALA A 16 -2.83 13.41 -11.54
N GLN A 17 -2.08 14.23 -12.27
CA GLN A 17 -2.01 14.15 -13.73
C GLN A 17 -1.14 12.98 -14.23
N GLN A 18 -0.08 12.63 -13.51
CA GLN A 18 0.77 11.48 -13.83
C GLN A 18 0.29 10.17 -13.19
N TRP A 19 -0.86 10.20 -12.51
CA TRP A 19 -1.48 9.01 -11.95
C TRP A 19 -1.85 8.04 -13.06
N ARG A 20 -1.34 6.81 -12.98
CA ARG A 20 -1.67 5.77 -13.95
C ARG A 20 -2.35 4.62 -13.23
N TRP A 21 -3.65 4.47 -13.49
CA TRP A 21 -4.49 3.44 -12.86
C TRP A 21 -3.96 2.01 -13.07
N TRP A 22 -3.32 1.71 -14.21
CA TRP A 22 -2.71 0.41 -14.44
C TRP A 22 -1.48 0.16 -13.54
N GLN A 23 -0.69 1.19 -13.19
CA GLN A 23 0.40 1.07 -12.21
C GLN A 23 -0.16 0.80 -10.83
N ALA A 24 -1.21 1.52 -10.45
CA ALA A 24 -1.91 1.26 -9.19
C ALA A 24 -2.44 -0.18 -9.12
N GLY A 25 -2.96 -0.71 -10.23
CA GLY A 25 -3.38 -2.11 -10.33
C GLY A 25 -2.23 -3.11 -10.13
N LEU A 26 -1.07 -2.89 -10.76
CA LEU A 26 0.11 -3.73 -10.58
C LEU A 26 0.64 -3.71 -9.15
N VAL A 27 0.65 -2.53 -8.55
CA VAL A 27 1.07 -2.31 -7.16
C VAL A 27 0.12 -3.01 -6.19
N ALA A 28 -1.20 -2.90 -6.42
CA ALA A 28 -2.19 -3.62 -5.61
C ALA A 28 -2.04 -5.13 -5.76
N LEU A 29 -1.92 -5.65 -6.98
CA LEU A 29 -1.70 -7.08 -7.23
C LEU A 29 -0.42 -7.58 -6.56
N SER A 30 0.65 -6.80 -6.64
CA SER A 30 1.92 -7.05 -5.95
C SER A 30 1.74 -7.15 -4.43
N GLY A 31 0.94 -6.27 -3.83
CA GLY A 31 0.60 -6.33 -2.40
C GLY A 31 -0.21 -7.58 -2.03
N VAL A 32 -1.14 -8.01 -2.87
CA VAL A 32 -1.90 -9.26 -2.69
C VAL A 32 -0.98 -10.47 -2.76
N LEU A 33 -0.12 -10.55 -3.78
CA LEU A 33 0.86 -11.63 -3.92
C LEU A 33 1.80 -11.72 -2.71
N MET A 34 2.19 -10.57 -2.17
CA MET A 34 2.97 -10.51 -0.93
C MET A 34 2.16 -11.02 0.27
N ALA A 35 0.88 -10.67 0.38
CA ALA A 35 0.03 -11.13 1.47
C ALA A 35 -0.18 -12.66 1.45
N LEU A 36 -0.20 -13.28 0.27
CA LEU A 36 -0.28 -14.74 0.13
C LEU A 36 0.98 -15.48 0.63
N ALA A 37 2.10 -14.78 0.81
CA ALA A 37 3.30 -15.36 1.40
C ALA A 37 3.18 -15.55 2.93
N LEU A 38 2.22 -14.88 3.56
CA LEU A 38 1.92 -15.02 4.99
C LEU A 38 0.95 -16.18 5.26
N PRO A 39 0.79 -16.59 6.53
CA PRO A 39 -0.29 -17.50 6.92
C PRO A 39 -1.66 -16.99 6.46
N PRO A 40 -2.59 -17.86 6.03
CA PRO A 40 -2.57 -19.33 6.11
C PRO A 40 -1.86 -20.06 4.97
N TRP A 41 -1.56 -19.39 3.84
CA TRP A 41 -1.03 -20.05 2.64
C TRP A 41 0.49 -20.26 2.71
N SER A 42 1.22 -19.42 3.44
CA SER A 42 2.66 -19.56 3.71
C SER A 42 3.50 -19.79 2.43
N LEU A 43 3.09 -19.21 1.30
CA LEU A 43 3.74 -19.36 0.00
C LEU A 43 4.95 -18.43 -0.10
N TRP A 44 5.95 -18.64 0.73
CA TRP A 44 7.14 -17.79 0.83
C TRP A 44 7.84 -17.45 -0.51
N PRO A 45 7.89 -18.31 -1.55
CA PRO A 45 8.52 -17.93 -2.83
C PRO A 45 7.72 -16.85 -3.56
N VAL A 46 6.41 -16.78 -3.34
CA VAL A 46 5.52 -15.79 -3.97
C VAL A 46 5.82 -14.38 -3.48
N ALA A 47 6.42 -14.21 -2.30
CA ALA A 47 6.90 -12.91 -1.82
C ALA A 47 7.88 -12.26 -2.81
N TRP A 48 8.81 -13.04 -3.37
CA TRP A 48 9.78 -12.54 -4.35
C TRP A 48 9.10 -12.07 -5.62
N VAL A 49 8.16 -12.86 -6.14
CA VAL A 49 7.35 -12.50 -7.31
C VAL A 49 6.50 -11.28 -7.02
N GLY A 50 5.97 -11.19 -5.80
CA GLY A 50 5.19 -10.05 -5.30
C GLY A 50 6.01 -8.77 -5.22
N LEU A 51 7.31 -8.79 -4.93
CA LEU A 51 8.14 -7.58 -4.90
C LEU A 51 8.41 -6.99 -6.29
N VAL A 52 8.57 -7.83 -7.32
CA VAL A 52 9.02 -7.38 -8.65
C VAL A 52 8.15 -6.24 -9.25
N PRO A 53 6.80 -6.30 -9.25
CA PRO A 53 5.98 -5.25 -9.83
C PRO A 53 6.05 -3.93 -9.05
N LEU A 54 6.17 -3.99 -7.72
CA LEU A 54 6.38 -2.78 -6.90
C LEU A 54 7.70 -2.09 -7.27
N TRP A 55 8.79 -2.85 -7.29
CA TRP A 55 10.12 -2.33 -7.64
C TRP A 55 10.11 -1.70 -9.02
N TRP A 56 9.51 -2.38 -10.00
CA TRP A 56 9.37 -1.86 -11.34
C TRP A 56 8.62 -0.52 -11.37
N VAL A 57 7.45 -0.44 -10.72
CA VAL A 57 6.66 0.79 -10.68
C VAL A 57 7.40 1.94 -10.00
N VAL A 58 8.12 1.67 -8.90
CA VAL A 58 8.93 2.68 -8.21
C VAL A 58 10.07 3.19 -9.09
N LEU A 59 10.77 2.30 -9.81
CA LEU A 59 11.89 2.67 -10.69
C LEU A 59 11.47 3.49 -11.91
N VAL A 60 10.31 3.19 -12.50
CA VAL A 60 9.80 3.92 -13.68
C VAL A 60 9.02 5.19 -13.32
N THR A 61 8.82 5.47 -12.02
CA THR A 61 8.10 6.65 -11.55
C THR A 61 9.10 7.77 -11.20
N PRO A 62 9.19 8.84 -12.00
CA PRO A 62 10.19 9.89 -11.80
C PRO A 62 9.87 10.80 -10.59
N LEU A 63 8.60 10.86 -10.16
CA LEU A 63 8.17 11.67 -9.03
C LEU A 63 8.23 10.87 -7.72
N VAL A 64 9.15 11.28 -6.84
CA VAL A 64 9.24 10.77 -5.45
C VAL A 64 7.89 10.75 -4.72
N PRO A 65 7.06 11.81 -4.70
CA PRO A 65 5.77 11.75 -3.99
C PRO A 65 4.77 10.76 -4.60
N LEU A 66 4.82 10.55 -5.93
CA LEU A 66 3.97 9.57 -6.60
C LEU A 66 4.46 8.14 -6.30
N ALA A 67 5.77 7.90 -6.34
CA ALA A 67 6.37 6.62 -5.96
C ALA A 67 6.07 6.27 -4.49
N ALA A 68 6.13 7.25 -3.58
CA ALA A 68 5.72 7.07 -2.19
C ALA A 68 4.23 6.72 -2.05
N THR A 69 3.37 7.32 -2.87
CA THR A 69 1.92 7.00 -2.88
C THR A 69 1.68 5.57 -3.36
N TYR A 70 2.41 5.10 -4.38
CA TYR A 70 2.36 3.69 -4.79
C TYR A 70 2.87 2.75 -3.68
N GLY A 71 3.97 3.11 -2.99
CA GLY A 71 4.43 2.34 -1.83
C GLY A 71 3.40 2.28 -0.70
N LEU A 72 2.71 3.39 -0.42
CA LEU A 72 1.62 3.43 0.57
C LEU A 72 0.43 2.56 0.15
N LEU A 73 0.00 2.62 -1.12
CA LEU A 73 -1.05 1.74 -1.63
C LEU A 73 -0.68 0.26 -1.51
N TRP A 74 0.56 -0.08 -1.88
CA TRP A 74 1.08 -1.44 -1.74
C TRP A 74 0.99 -1.93 -0.29
N GLY A 75 1.52 -1.11 0.63
CA GLY A 75 1.49 -1.41 2.06
C GLY A 75 0.08 -1.55 2.58
N LEU A 76 -0.85 -0.68 2.18
CA LEU A 76 -2.24 -0.74 2.60
C LEU A 76 -2.91 -2.04 2.18
N VAL A 77 -2.67 -2.51 0.94
CA VAL A 77 -3.21 -3.78 0.44
C VAL A 77 -2.60 -4.96 1.19
N TYR A 78 -1.26 -4.98 1.32
CA TYR A 78 -0.53 -6.04 2.01
C TYR A 78 -0.96 -6.14 3.49
N TYR A 79 -0.86 -5.05 4.24
CA TYR A 79 -1.22 -5.02 5.67
C TYR A 79 -2.72 -5.19 5.88
N GLY A 80 -3.57 -4.66 5.00
CA GLY A 80 -5.02 -4.83 5.08
C GLY A 80 -5.44 -6.30 5.04
N MET A 81 -4.83 -7.10 4.17
CA MET A 81 -5.06 -8.55 4.14
C MET A 81 -4.40 -9.27 5.32
N SER A 82 -3.16 -8.90 5.63
CA SER A 82 -2.35 -9.57 6.66
C SER A 82 -2.87 -9.35 8.09
N LEU A 83 -3.54 -8.23 8.34
CA LEU A 83 -4.06 -7.84 9.66
C LEU A 83 -5.59 -7.99 9.76
N ALA A 84 -6.25 -8.50 8.72
CA ALA A 84 -7.71 -8.69 8.72
C ALA A 84 -8.19 -9.64 9.84
N TRP A 85 -7.31 -10.46 10.40
CA TRP A 85 -7.64 -11.31 11.55
C TRP A 85 -7.81 -10.53 12.86
N ILE A 86 -7.23 -9.32 12.98
CA ILE A 86 -7.34 -8.50 14.20
C ILE A 86 -8.80 -8.09 14.46
N THR A 87 -9.59 -7.88 13.40
CA THR A 87 -11.01 -7.55 13.54
C THR A 87 -11.86 -8.74 13.96
N HIS A 88 -11.34 -9.96 13.80
CA HIS A 88 -12.00 -11.21 14.20
C HIS A 88 -11.53 -11.72 15.57
N LEU A 89 -10.67 -10.96 16.26
CA LEU A 89 -10.24 -11.33 17.60
C LEU A 89 -11.42 -11.31 18.58
N HIS A 90 -11.50 -12.38 19.38
CA HIS A 90 -12.46 -12.56 20.46
C HIS A 90 -12.43 -11.34 21.41
N PRO A 91 -13.54 -11.00 22.09
CA PRO A 91 -13.68 -9.75 22.83
C PRO A 91 -12.47 -9.37 23.68
N LEU A 92 -11.87 -8.22 23.37
CA LEU A 92 -10.84 -7.54 24.16
C LEU A 92 -11.44 -6.96 25.45
N MET A 93 -12.21 -7.77 26.19
CA MET A 93 -12.80 -7.41 27.49
C MET A 93 -11.72 -6.99 28.49
N TRP A 94 -10.49 -7.49 28.31
CA TRP A 94 -9.29 -7.11 29.05
C TRP A 94 -8.83 -5.66 28.81
N MET A 95 -9.30 -5.01 27.75
CA MET A 95 -9.10 -3.58 27.45
C MET A 95 -10.35 -2.73 27.71
N GLY A 96 -11.41 -3.31 28.29
CA GLY A 96 -12.64 -2.60 28.67
C GLY A 96 -13.47 -2.05 27.50
N VAL A 97 -13.22 -2.49 26.27
CA VAL A 97 -13.97 -2.06 25.07
C VAL A 97 -15.19 -2.97 24.89
N PRO A 98 -16.43 -2.47 25.07
CA PRO A 98 -17.65 -3.24 24.86
C PRO A 98 -17.94 -3.36 23.36
N TRP A 99 -18.43 -4.53 22.96
CA TRP A 99 -18.95 -4.77 21.60
C TRP A 99 -20.46 -4.55 21.68
N GLY A 100 -20.92 -3.41 21.13
CA GLY A 100 -22.34 -3.12 20.97
C GLY A 100 -22.97 -3.90 19.83
#